data_AF-A0A3Q3F2M9-F1
#
_entry.id   AF-A0A3Q3F2M9-F1
#
_cell.length_a   1.000
_cell.length_b   1.000
_cell.length_c   1.000
_cell.angle_alpha   90.00
_cell.angle_beta   90.00
_cell.angle_gamma   90.00
#
_symmetry.space_group_name_H-M   'P 1'
#
loop_
_entity.id
_entity.type
_entity.pdbx_description
1 polymer ?
#
loop_
_entity_poly.entity_id
_entity_poly.type
_entity_poly.pdbx_seq_one_letter_code
_entity_poly.pdbx_strand_id
1 'polypeptide(L)'
;LATIGVTRGLGDHNLKVHDSNIYIKPFLSFYPLAQCEHGADDVLVLGTDAEAVTCFLTNCDPDDQHRYTMAAQDLIMRARGVLKDRGWRISNDRLGSGDDISVYIIPLMYGNKQN
;
A
#
# COMPACT_ATOMS: atom_id res chain seq x y z
N LEU A 1 7.43 8.78 25.47
CA LEU A 1 7.11 7.40 25.04
C LEU A 1 6.98 7.40 23.53
N ALA A 2 7.73 6.56 22.83
CA ALA A 2 7.48 6.29 21.41
C ALA A 2 6.58 5.04 21.35
N THR A 3 5.39 5.18 20.75
CA THR A 3 4.46 4.08 20.58
C THR A 3 4.63 3.55 19.17
N ILE A 4 4.90 2.25 19.03
CA ILE A 4 4.92 1.60 17.71
C ILE A 4 3.47 1.32 17.29
N GLY A 5 3.08 1.83 16.13
CA GLY A 5 1.73 1.65 15.57
C GLY A 5 1.53 0.32 14.85
N VAL A 6 2.56 -0.50 14.73
CA VAL A 6 2.56 -1.75 13.95
C VAL A 6 2.98 -2.93 14.81
N THR A 7 2.36 -4.09 14.57
CA THR A 7 2.70 -5.35 15.28
C THR A 7 3.80 -6.15 14.56
N ARG A 8 4.17 -5.74 13.34
CA ARG A 8 5.16 -6.41 12.47
C ARG A 8 5.92 -5.36 11.66
N GLY A 9 7.23 -5.57 11.48
CA GLY A 9 8.11 -4.67 10.73
C GLY A 9 9.57 -5.10 10.84
N LEU A 10 10.42 -4.62 9.93
CA LEU A 10 11.88 -4.80 10.02
C LEU A 10 12.48 -3.73 10.96
N GLY A 11 13.74 -3.87 11.39
CA GLY A 11 14.38 -2.90 12.30
C GLY A 11 14.07 -3.14 13.79
N ASP A 12 14.12 -2.12 14.64
CA ASP A 12 13.68 -2.16 16.06
C ASP A 12 14.07 -3.41 16.86
N HIS A 13 15.29 -3.91 16.66
CA HIS A 13 15.77 -5.17 17.25
C HIS A 13 15.84 -5.12 18.78
N ASN A 14 15.95 -3.91 19.34
CA ASN A 14 16.02 -3.68 20.78
C ASN A 14 14.65 -3.39 21.41
N LEU A 15 13.55 -3.53 20.67
CA LEU A 15 12.21 -3.26 21.18
C LEU A 15 11.81 -4.30 22.24
N LYS A 16 11.48 -3.82 23.43
CA LYS A 16 11.11 -4.62 24.61
C LYS A 16 9.71 -4.28 25.10
N VAL A 17 9.05 -5.26 25.74
CA VAL A 17 7.82 -5.02 26.49
C VAL A 17 8.13 -4.08 27.66
N HIS A 18 7.28 -3.08 27.89
CA HIS A 18 7.43 -2.09 28.96
C HIS A 18 7.71 -2.76 30.32
N ASP A 19 8.67 -2.21 31.07
CA ASP A 19 9.13 -2.75 32.37
C ASP A 19 9.58 -4.22 32.37
N SER A 20 10.05 -4.73 31.23
CA SER A 20 10.61 -6.09 31.16
C SER A 20 11.85 -6.17 30.27
N ASN A 21 12.56 -7.29 30.36
CA ASN A 21 13.65 -7.65 29.45
C ASN A 21 13.21 -8.56 28.29
N ILE A 22 11.89 -8.65 28.05
CA ILE A 22 11.33 -9.50 27.00
C ILE A 22 11.33 -8.72 25.68
N TYR A 23 12.01 -9.26 24.67
CA TYR A 23 12.01 -8.70 23.31
C TYR A 23 10.68 -8.98 22.61
N ILE A 24 10.15 -7.98 21.90
CA ILE A 24 8.88 -8.11 21.18
C ILE A 24 9.03 -8.97 19.90
N LYS A 25 10.22 -9.05 19.30
CA LYS A 25 10.46 -9.87 18.08
C LYS A 25 10.86 -11.31 18.43
N PRO A 26 10.48 -12.33 17.62
CA PRO A 26 10.21 -12.26 16.18
C PRO A 26 8.73 -12.25 15.79
N PHE A 27 8.32 -11.29 14.95
CA PHE A 27 7.02 -11.31 14.28
C PHE A 27 7.17 -11.02 12.78
N LEU A 28 7.78 -11.95 12.05
CA LEU A 28 7.69 -11.94 10.58
C LEU A 28 7.24 -13.33 10.13
N SER A 29 6.00 -13.41 9.65
CA SER A 29 5.48 -14.57 8.93
C SER A 29 5.11 -14.07 7.54
N PHE A 30 5.86 -14.50 6.53
CA PHE A 30 5.59 -14.19 5.13
C PHE A 30 4.47 -15.11 4.63
N TYR A 31 3.40 -14.54 4.08
CA TYR A 31 2.34 -15.31 3.42
C TYR A 31 2.55 -15.19 1.90
N PRO A 32 2.99 -16.25 1.20
CA PRO A 32 3.20 -16.19 -0.24
C PRO A 32 1.87 -16.05 -0.99
N LEU A 33 1.78 -15.07 -1.89
CA LEU A 33 0.63 -14.80 -2.77
C LEU A 33 0.52 -15.75 -3.98
N ALA A 34 1.32 -16.82 -4.01
CA ALA A 34 1.61 -17.61 -5.22
C ALA A 34 0.52 -18.63 -5.64
N GLN A 35 -0.76 -18.38 -5.36
CA GLN A 35 -1.81 -19.40 -5.55
C GLN A 35 -2.92 -19.06 -6.56
N CYS A 36 -2.77 -17.98 -7.34
CA CYS A 36 -3.79 -17.57 -8.31
C CYS A 36 -3.25 -17.56 -9.74
N GLU A 37 -4.04 -18.05 -10.70
CA GLU A 37 -3.83 -17.78 -12.11
C GLU A 37 -4.20 -16.32 -12.39
N HIS A 38 -3.40 -15.65 -13.23
CA HIS A 38 -3.55 -14.22 -13.49
C HIS A 38 -3.88 -13.92 -14.96
N GLY A 39 -4.92 -13.12 -15.19
CA GLY A 39 -5.35 -12.62 -16.50
C GLY A 39 -4.72 -11.30 -16.90
N ALA A 40 -5.02 -10.84 -18.13
CA ALA A 40 -4.43 -9.64 -18.79
C ALA A 40 -4.51 -8.37 -17.93
N ASP A 41 -5.56 -8.28 -17.12
CA ASP A 41 -5.87 -7.11 -16.31
C ASP A 41 -5.53 -7.29 -14.83
N ASP A 42 -4.94 -8.42 -14.45
CA ASP A 42 -4.56 -8.65 -13.07
C ASP A 42 -3.27 -7.89 -12.72
N VAL A 43 -3.33 -7.13 -11.64
CA VAL A 43 -2.20 -6.36 -11.12
C VAL A 43 -2.03 -6.62 -9.63
N LEU A 44 -0.78 -6.55 -9.18
CA LEU A 44 -0.45 -6.41 -7.77
C LEU A 44 -0.38 -4.93 -7.41
N VAL A 45 -1.20 -4.51 -6.45
CA VAL A 45 -1.14 -3.17 -5.87
C VAL A 45 -0.46 -3.25 -4.50
N LEU A 46 0.62 -2.49 -4.31
CA LEU A 46 1.30 -2.32 -3.02
C LEU A 46 1.19 -0.86 -2.59
N GLY A 47 0.82 -0.60 -1.34
CA GLY A 47 0.70 0.76 -0.82
C GLY A 47 1.00 0.85 0.68
N THR A 48 1.58 1.97 1.12
CA THR A 48 1.95 2.21 2.54
C THR A 48 0.74 2.56 3.42
N ASP A 49 -0.33 3.08 2.82
CA ASP A 49 -1.58 3.48 3.50
C ASP A 49 -2.79 2.96 2.68
N ALA A 50 -2.89 1.62 2.64
CA ALA A 50 -3.70 0.89 1.66
C ALA A 50 -5.22 0.85 1.96
N GLU A 51 -5.72 1.63 2.93
CA GLU A 51 -7.16 1.68 3.22
C GLU A 51 -7.98 2.18 2.01
N ALA A 52 -7.31 2.77 1.00
CA ALA A 52 -7.91 3.36 -0.20
C ALA A 52 -7.73 2.56 -1.50
N VAL A 53 -7.28 1.30 -1.49
CA VAL A 53 -7.19 0.49 -2.73
C VAL A 53 -8.58 -0.02 -3.13
N THR A 54 -9.45 0.90 -3.55
CA THR A 54 -10.70 0.59 -4.27
C THR A 54 -10.41 0.29 -5.74
N CYS A 55 -11.10 -0.70 -6.31
CA CYS A 55 -10.95 -1.17 -7.69
C CYS A 55 -10.93 -0.03 -8.71
N PHE A 56 -9.75 0.32 -9.25
CA PHE A 56 -9.59 1.43 -10.20
C PHE A 56 -9.40 0.96 -11.65
N LEU A 57 -8.90 -0.25 -11.86
CA LEU A 57 -8.53 -0.72 -13.20
C LEU A 57 -9.70 -0.82 -14.19
N THR A 58 -10.95 -0.83 -13.72
CA THR A 58 -12.13 -0.88 -14.59
C THR A 58 -12.34 0.39 -15.42
N ASN A 59 -11.66 1.49 -15.09
CA ASN A 59 -11.87 2.80 -15.71
C ASN A 59 -10.76 3.22 -16.68
N CYS A 60 -9.72 2.40 -16.87
CA CYS A 60 -8.63 2.69 -17.81
C CYS A 60 -8.77 1.87 -19.09
N ASP A 61 -8.43 2.47 -20.22
CA ASP A 61 -8.30 1.76 -21.49
C ASP A 61 -7.20 0.68 -21.36
N PRO A 62 -7.51 -0.61 -21.63
CA PRO A 62 -6.53 -1.68 -21.55
C PRO A 62 -5.30 -1.48 -22.44
N ASP A 63 -5.44 -0.75 -23.55
CA ASP A 63 -4.39 -0.51 -24.55
C ASP A 63 -3.54 0.74 -24.25
N ASP A 64 -3.90 1.53 -23.23
CA ASP A 64 -3.11 2.70 -22.83
C ASP A 64 -1.83 2.27 -22.10
N GLN A 65 -0.67 2.60 -22.70
CA GLN A 65 0.65 2.33 -22.12
C GLN A 65 0.87 3.01 -20.77
N HIS A 66 0.12 4.08 -20.48
CA HIS A 66 0.19 4.83 -19.24
C HIS A 66 -0.87 4.42 -18.20
N ARG A 67 -1.71 3.41 -18.48
CA ARG A 67 -2.81 2.97 -17.59
C ARG A 67 -2.37 2.77 -16.14
N TYR A 68 -1.22 2.11 -15.92
CA TYR A 68 -0.73 1.81 -14.58
C TYR A 68 -0.14 3.04 -13.88
N THR A 69 0.50 3.93 -14.62
CA THR A 69 1.00 5.20 -14.09
C THR A 69 -0.15 6.10 -13.66
N MET A 70 -1.16 6.25 -14.50
CA MET A 70 -2.36 7.02 -14.20
C MET A 70 -3.11 6.44 -13.00
N ALA A 71 -3.23 5.11 -12.94
CA ALA A 71 -3.84 4.44 -11.80
C ALA A 71 -3.07 4.68 -10.49
N ALA A 72 -1.74 4.63 -10.52
CA ALA A 72 -0.92 4.91 -9.33
C ALA A 72 -1.06 6.37 -8.89
N GLN A 73 -1.08 7.30 -9.83
CA GLN A 73 -1.28 8.72 -9.56
C GLN A 73 -2.66 9.00 -8.97
N ASP A 74 -3.73 8.41 -9.53
CA ASP A 74 -5.08 8.59 -9.01
C ASP A 74 -5.22 8.05 -7.58
N LEU A 75 -4.62 6.88 -7.28
CA LEU A 75 -4.58 6.33 -5.92
C LEU A 75 -3.88 7.26 -4.94
N ILE A 76 -2.72 7.83 -5.32
CA ILE A 76 -2.00 8.79 -4.48
C ILE A 76 -2.85 10.03 -4.21
N MET A 77 -3.48 10.58 -5.26
CA MET A 77 -4.31 11.78 -5.14
C MET A 77 -5.54 11.55 -4.26
N ARG A 78 -6.17 10.37 -4.34
CA ARG A 78 -7.30 10.01 -3.47
C ARG A 78 -6.89 9.81 -2.02
N ALA A 79 -5.78 9.12 -1.78
CA ALA A 79 -5.27 8.87 -0.43
C ALA A 79 -4.82 10.18 0.26
N ARG A 80 -4.18 11.08 -0.50
CA ARG A 80 -3.78 12.40 -0.01
C ARG A 80 -4.98 13.32 0.19
N GLY A 81 -5.90 13.36 -0.76
CA GLY A 81 -7.01 14.31 -0.77
C GLY A 81 -6.56 15.74 -1.10
N VAL A 82 -7.34 16.71 -0.64
CA VAL A 82 -7.15 18.14 -0.94
C VAL A 82 -6.63 18.87 0.30
N LEU A 83 -5.65 19.77 0.11
CA LEU A 83 -5.15 20.62 1.18
C LEU A 83 -6.21 21.67 1.54
N LYS A 84 -6.68 21.65 2.79
CA LYS A 84 -7.55 22.69 3.36
C LYS A 84 -6.84 23.36 4.55
N ASP A 85 -7.45 24.41 5.11
CA ASP A 85 -6.89 25.20 6.22
C ASP A 85 -6.44 24.37 7.44
N ARG A 86 -7.03 23.18 7.64
CA ARG A 86 -6.72 22.27 8.76
C ARG A 86 -6.05 20.96 8.30
N GLY A 87 -5.27 21.02 7.23
CA GLY A 87 -4.52 19.88 6.68
C GLY A 87 -5.23 19.16 5.53
N TRP A 88 -4.69 18.02 5.16
CA TRP A 88 -5.20 17.18 4.07
C TRP A 88 -6.57 16.59 4.39
N ARG A 89 -7.50 16.64 3.43
CA ARG A 89 -8.88 16.16 3.57
C ARG A 89 -9.32 15.34 2.38
N ILE A 90 -9.87 14.15 2.65
CA ILE A 90 -10.48 13.28 1.64
C ILE A 90 -12.01 13.46 1.61
N SER A 91 -12.72 12.62 0.86
CA SER A 91 -14.19 12.67 0.77
C SER A 91 -14.85 12.60 2.15
N ASN A 92 -16.02 13.24 2.27
CA ASN A 92 -16.75 13.42 3.54
C ASN A 92 -15.96 14.18 4.63
N ASP A 93 -14.99 15.01 4.23
CA ASP A 93 -14.16 15.84 5.11
C ASP A 93 -13.35 15.06 6.16
N ARG A 94 -13.14 13.76 5.91
CA ARG A 94 -12.24 12.93 6.72
C ARG A 94 -10.79 13.41 6.55
N LEU A 95 -9.97 13.18 7.56
CA LEU A 95 -8.54 13.48 7.49
C LEU A 95 -7.91 12.65 6.38
N GLY A 96 -7.23 13.32 5.46
CA GLY A 96 -6.35 12.65 4.50
C GLY A 96 -5.04 12.26 5.14
N SER A 97 -4.30 11.37 4.47
CA SER A 97 -3.03 10.89 4.98
C SER A 97 -2.03 12.06 5.13
N GLY A 98 -1.40 12.16 6.30
CA GLY A 98 -0.38 13.16 6.63
C GLY A 98 1.05 12.67 6.39
N ASP A 99 1.23 11.36 6.22
CA ASP A 99 2.53 10.71 6.09
C ASP A 99 2.95 10.53 4.63
N ASP A 100 4.11 9.91 4.40
CA ASP A 100 4.58 9.54 3.06
C ASP A 100 3.66 8.49 2.43
N ILE A 101 3.23 8.76 1.19
CA ILE A 101 2.37 7.86 0.41
C ILE A 101 3.20 7.27 -0.72
N SER A 102 3.36 5.94 -0.71
CA SER A 102 3.97 5.19 -1.81
C SER A 102 2.94 4.21 -2.38
N VAL A 103 2.84 4.13 -3.70
CA VAL A 103 1.97 3.19 -4.42
C VAL A 103 2.75 2.56 -5.56
N TYR A 104 2.65 1.23 -5.68
CA TYR A 104 3.17 0.45 -6.81
C TYR A 104 2.03 -0.32 -7.44
N ILE A 105 1.93 -0.26 -8.77
CA ILE A 105 1.02 -1.07 -9.58
C ILE A 105 1.87 -1.90 -10.52
N ILE A 106 1.81 -3.23 -10.36
CA ILE A 106 2.65 -4.18 -11.08
C ILE A 106 1.75 -5.13 -11.87
N PRO A 107 1.77 -5.10 -13.21
CA PRO A 107 0.99 -6.05 -14.01
C PRO A 107 1.54 -7.48 -13.87
N LEU A 108 0.66 -8.45 -13.68
CA LEU A 108 1.04 -9.83 -13.37
C LEU A 108 1.21 -10.71 -14.61
N MET A 109 0.60 -10.36 -15.74
CA MET A 109 0.68 -11.16 -16.97
C MET A 109 2.04 -11.17 -17.66
N TYR A 110 2.91 -10.18 -17.41
CA TYR A 110 4.28 -10.19 -17.94
C TYR A 110 5.24 -11.10 -17.14
N GLY A 111 4.80 -11.62 -15.99
CA GLY A 111 5.62 -12.47 -15.11
C GLY A 111 5.73 -13.94 -15.53
N ASN A 112 4.86 -14.42 -16.43
CA ASN A 112 4.78 -15.83 -16.82
C ASN A 112 5.52 -16.21 -18.11
N LYS A 113 6.34 -15.31 -18.68
CA LYS A 113 7.29 -15.68 -19.74
C LYS A 113 8.66 -15.98 -19.15
N GLN A 114 8.75 -17.00 -18.31
CA GLN A 114 10.04 -17.66 -18.08
C GLN A 114 10.18 -18.75 -19.15
N ASN A 115 11.07 -18.50 -20.11
CA ASN A 115 11.60 -19.53 -21.01
C ASN A 115 12.36 -20.58 -20.22
#